data_AF-A0A431KMT5-F1
#
_entry.id   AF-A0A431KMT5-F1
#
_cell.length_a   1.000
_cell.length_b   1.000
_cell.length_c   1.000
_cell.angle_alpha   90.00
_cell.angle_beta   90.00
_cell.angle_gamma   90.00
#
_symmetry.space_group_name_H-M   'P 1'
#
loop_
_entity.id
_entity.type
_entity.pdbx_description
1 polymer ?
#
loop_
_entity_poly.entity_id
_entity_poly.type
_entity_poly.pdbx_seq_one_letter_code
_entity_poly.pdbx_strand_id
1 'polypeptide(L)'
;MKFTKTLAAAAVLAAISTPALANIKGVADGTSEIFLVVGDNNGSFLLDTGVSLNSLLASANATGTVFSRAVAGAAWTSYLASDTNIFDGSPSTTTGTRWALFVYDGVGNFDPTGHKVITTVGAGVTPASITFDGDTLIGTYSINGNIAQQANGTGTHTGLPSVNGSSFNPKGTQGYFGNDFFTFGTANTKIGNAVGVSSRLVFINPSDPDDGTLPVKASYLGQLQASFDGTTLVVAAAVPEPTTYAMLIAGLAAVGFVARRRAS
;
A
#
# COMPACT_ATOMS: atom_id res chain seq x y z
N MET A 1 -16.12 -21.80 43.20
CA MET A 1 -14.97 -22.05 42.30
C MET A 1 -14.93 -20.94 41.26
N LYS A 2 -13.89 -20.10 41.28
CA LYS A 2 -13.72 -18.98 40.34
C LYS A 2 -12.88 -19.47 39.16
N PHE A 3 -13.46 -19.52 37.96
CA PHE A 3 -12.73 -19.80 36.72
C PHE A 3 -12.26 -18.49 36.09
N THR A 4 -11.05 -18.05 36.43
CA THR A 4 -10.31 -17.04 35.66
C THR A 4 -9.74 -17.72 34.42
N LYS A 5 -10.46 -17.67 33.30
CA LYS A 5 -9.93 -18.02 31.99
C LYS A 5 -9.07 -16.85 31.50
N THR A 6 -7.78 -16.93 31.75
CA THR A 6 -6.75 -16.11 31.12
C THR A 6 -6.78 -16.33 29.61
N LEU A 7 -7.28 -15.34 28.86
CA LEU A 7 -6.97 -15.23 27.43
C LEU A 7 -5.47 -14.95 27.32
N ALA A 8 -4.71 -15.94 26.87
CA ALA A 8 -3.36 -15.73 26.41
C ALA A 8 -3.42 -14.93 25.10
N ALA A 9 -3.17 -13.63 25.17
CA ALA A 9 -2.85 -12.84 23.98
C ALA A 9 -1.46 -13.31 23.51
N ALA A 10 -1.43 -14.10 22.46
CA ALA A 10 -0.20 -14.46 21.78
C ALA A 10 0.36 -13.20 21.09
N ALA A 11 1.17 -12.43 21.81
CA ALA A 11 2.03 -11.44 21.22
C ALA A 11 3.15 -12.19 20.47
N VAL A 12 2.91 -12.51 19.21
CA VAL A 12 3.97 -12.90 18.28
C VAL A 12 4.78 -11.62 18.04
N LEU A 13 5.79 -11.40 18.89
CA LEU A 13 6.87 -10.49 18.57
C LEU A 13 7.69 -11.19 17.48
N ALA A 14 7.25 -11.08 16.23
CA ALA A 14 8.09 -11.42 15.11
C ALA A 14 9.33 -10.55 15.24
N ALA A 15 10.50 -11.18 15.45
CA ALA A 15 11.77 -10.51 15.30
C ALA A 15 11.78 -9.94 13.88
N ILE A 16 11.54 -8.64 13.77
CA ILE A 16 11.61 -7.93 12.51
C ILE A 16 13.10 -7.94 12.19
N SER A 17 13.57 -8.92 11.43
CA SER A 17 14.85 -8.81 10.74
C SER A 17 14.78 -7.50 10.01
N THR A 18 15.56 -6.51 10.44
CA THR A 18 15.69 -5.23 9.73
C THR A 18 16.09 -5.60 8.32
N PRO A 19 15.21 -5.42 7.32
CA PRO A 19 15.54 -5.75 5.95
C PRO A 19 16.84 -5.04 5.62
N ALA A 20 17.77 -5.71 4.95
CA ALA A 20 18.88 -5.01 4.33
C ALA A 20 18.25 -4.22 3.17
N LEU A 21 17.90 -2.95 3.45
CA LEU A 21 17.19 -2.06 2.53
C LEU A 21 18.10 -1.79 1.34
N ALA A 22 17.99 -2.64 0.32
CA ALA A 22 18.74 -2.53 -0.91
C ALA A 22 18.12 -1.42 -1.77
N ASN A 23 18.78 -1.06 -2.87
CA ASN A 23 18.13 -0.20 -3.85
C ASN A 23 16.82 -0.84 -4.30
N ILE A 24 15.73 -0.07 -4.44
CA ILE A 24 14.49 -0.53 -5.08
C ILE A 24 14.86 -1.03 -6.48
N LYS A 25 14.89 -2.35 -6.66
CA LYS A 25 15.24 -2.98 -7.92
C LYS A 25 13.98 -3.15 -8.76
N GLY A 26 14.01 -2.65 -9.99
CA GLY A 26 13.16 -3.18 -11.05
C GLY A 26 13.70 -4.55 -11.46
N VAL A 27 13.20 -5.60 -10.81
CA VAL A 27 13.41 -7.00 -11.20
C VAL A 27 12.04 -7.58 -11.56
N ALA A 28 11.99 -8.67 -12.34
CA ALA A 28 10.75 -9.36 -12.71
C ALA A 28 10.72 -10.77 -12.11
N ASP A 29 10.98 -10.86 -10.81
CA ASP A 29 11.07 -12.14 -10.08
C ASP A 29 10.20 -12.16 -8.80
N GLY A 30 9.43 -11.09 -8.57
CA GLY A 30 8.59 -10.89 -7.41
C GLY A 30 9.35 -10.53 -6.14
N THR A 31 10.65 -10.21 -6.27
CA THR A 31 11.47 -9.72 -5.15
C THR A 31 11.46 -8.20 -5.02
N SER A 32 10.82 -7.47 -5.95
CA SER A 32 10.60 -6.02 -5.79
C SER A 32 9.93 -5.70 -4.46
N GLU A 33 10.42 -4.64 -3.82
CA GLU A 33 9.98 -4.22 -2.51
C GLU A 33 8.85 -3.19 -2.61
N ILE A 34 7.94 -3.29 -1.65
CA ILE A 34 6.89 -2.29 -1.45
C ILE A 34 7.50 -1.09 -0.76
N PHE A 35 7.17 0.09 -1.28
CA PHE A 35 7.57 1.34 -0.67
C PHE A 35 6.36 2.22 -0.36
N LEU A 36 6.48 2.99 0.71
CA LEU A 36 5.59 4.07 1.07
C LEU A 36 6.10 5.35 0.40
N VAL A 37 5.21 6.03 -0.31
CA VAL A 37 5.43 7.40 -0.76
C VAL A 37 4.52 8.31 0.03
N VAL A 38 5.08 9.39 0.57
CA VAL A 38 4.33 10.51 1.15
C VAL A 38 4.74 11.77 0.40
N GLY A 39 3.81 12.65 0.01
CA GLY A 39 4.20 13.86 -0.69
C GLY A 39 3.07 14.84 -0.91
N ASP A 40 3.48 16.06 -1.22
CA ASP A 40 2.63 17.23 -1.45
C ASP A 40 3.35 18.26 -2.34
N ASN A 41 2.90 19.52 -2.32
CA ASN A 41 3.54 20.61 -3.06
C ASN A 41 4.84 21.15 -2.44
N ASN A 42 5.28 20.65 -1.29
CA ASN A 42 6.48 21.09 -0.57
C ASN A 42 7.63 20.08 -0.74
N GLY A 43 7.31 18.79 -0.86
CA GLY A 43 8.29 17.76 -1.19
C GLY A 43 7.69 16.37 -1.18
N SER A 44 8.55 15.37 -1.21
CA SER A 44 8.14 13.98 -1.10
C SER A 44 9.13 13.17 -0.27
N PHE A 45 8.59 12.24 0.48
CA PHE A 45 9.28 11.24 1.26
C PHE A 45 9.02 9.85 0.66
N LEU A 46 10.06 9.04 0.59
CA LEU A 46 9.96 7.62 0.25
C LEU A 46 10.53 6.79 1.39
N LEU A 47 9.89 5.67 1.70
CA LEU A 47 10.37 4.66 2.63
C LEU A 47 10.19 3.27 2.01
N ASP A 48 11.30 2.54 1.87
CA ASP A 48 11.28 1.11 1.63
C ASP A 48 10.76 0.38 2.88
N THR A 49 9.74 -0.45 2.69
CA THR A 49 9.15 -1.24 3.77
C THR A 49 9.93 -2.52 4.06
N GLY A 50 10.80 -2.94 3.13
CA GLY A 50 11.48 -4.22 3.08
C GLY A 50 10.53 -5.42 3.10
N VAL A 51 9.32 -5.24 2.59
CA VAL A 51 8.36 -6.32 2.31
C VAL A 51 8.36 -6.52 0.80
N SER A 52 8.70 -7.73 0.37
CA SER A 52 8.66 -8.07 -1.07
C SER A 52 7.24 -8.27 -1.58
N LEU A 53 7.06 -8.08 -2.89
CA LEU A 53 5.81 -8.35 -3.59
C LEU A 53 5.29 -9.76 -3.29
N ASN A 54 6.13 -10.80 -3.45
CA ASN A 54 5.73 -12.19 -3.22
C ASN A 54 5.29 -12.42 -1.76
N SER A 55 5.94 -11.78 -0.78
CA SER A 55 5.54 -11.87 0.63
C SER A 55 4.15 -11.27 0.86
N LEU A 56 3.85 -10.13 0.24
CA LEU A 56 2.54 -9.49 0.35
C LEU A 56 1.46 -10.30 -0.37
N LEU A 57 1.73 -10.80 -1.58
CA LEU A 57 0.82 -11.66 -2.34
C LEU A 57 0.47 -12.93 -1.56
N ALA A 58 1.46 -13.58 -0.93
CA ALA A 58 1.24 -14.73 -0.06
C ALA A 58 0.36 -14.40 1.16
N SER A 59 0.30 -13.13 1.56
CA SER A 59 -0.48 -12.63 2.69
C SER A 59 -1.86 -12.11 2.31
N ALA A 60 -2.29 -12.21 1.04
CA ALA A 60 -3.57 -11.65 0.57
C ALA A 60 -4.80 -12.15 1.35
N ASN A 61 -4.71 -13.36 1.91
CA ASN A 61 -5.76 -14.01 2.71
C ASN A 61 -5.37 -14.18 4.19
N ALA A 62 -4.33 -13.48 4.65
CA ALA A 62 -3.95 -13.48 6.05
C ALA A 62 -5.08 -12.87 6.92
N THR A 63 -5.02 -13.08 8.23
CA THR A 63 -5.90 -12.42 9.20
C THR A 63 -5.05 -11.57 10.14
N GLY A 64 -5.57 -10.41 10.57
CA GLY A 64 -4.84 -9.49 11.43
C GLY A 64 -3.73 -8.72 10.70
N THR A 65 -2.72 -8.27 11.45
CA THR A 65 -1.62 -7.48 10.92
C THR A 65 -0.68 -8.33 10.07
N VAL A 66 -0.48 -7.93 8.81
CA VAL A 66 0.51 -8.53 7.90
C VAL A 66 1.89 -7.93 8.19
N PHE A 67 1.98 -6.60 8.23
CA PHE A 67 3.19 -5.92 8.67
C PHE A 67 2.88 -4.54 9.27
N SER A 68 3.83 -4.04 10.06
CA SER A 68 3.84 -2.68 10.56
C SER A 68 5.26 -2.11 10.49
N ARG A 69 5.35 -0.82 10.19
CA ARG A 69 6.60 -0.07 10.06
C ARG A 69 6.45 1.30 10.69
N ALA A 70 7.38 1.64 11.59
CA ALA A 70 7.53 3.01 12.05
C ALA A 70 8.12 3.87 10.92
N VAL A 71 7.59 5.07 10.75
CA VAL A 71 8.05 6.08 9.80
C VAL A 71 8.80 7.15 10.58
N ALA A 72 10.12 7.10 10.51
CA ALA A 72 11.03 7.94 11.29
C ALA A 72 12.38 8.11 10.56
N GLY A 73 13.26 8.93 11.13
CA GLY A 73 14.61 9.16 10.64
C GLY A 73 14.79 10.51 9.94
N ALA A 74 16.03 10.79 9.53
CA ALA A 74 16.42 12.11 9.03
C ALA A 74 15.64 12.56 7.77
N ALA A 75 15.30 11.63 6.88
CA ALA A 75 14.47 11.90 5.72
C ALA A 75 13.04 12.33 6.13
N TRP A 76 12.41 11.58 7.04
CA TRP A 76 11.07 11.92 7.54
C TRP A 76 11.08 13.25 8.31
N THR A 77 12.08 13.49 9.16
CA THR A 77 12.26 14.77 9.85
C THR A 77 12.41 15.93 8.86
N SER A 78 13.17 15.74 7.77
CA SER A 78 13.29 16.76 6.72
C SER A 78 11.96 17.03 6.01
N TYR A 79 11.17 15.98 5.73
CA TYR A 79 9.83 16.13 5.17
C TYR A 79 8.92 16.95 6.09
N LEU A 80 8.82 16.59 7.37
CA LEU A 80 8.02 17.31 8.36
C LEU A 80 8.49 18.76 8.59
N ALA A 81 9.76 19.06 8.35
CA ALA A 81 10.26 20.43 8.37
C ALA A 81 9.83 21.23 7.14
N SER A 82 9.61 20.56 5.99
CA SER A 82 9.13 21.17 4.75
C SER A 82 7.60 21.29 4.66
N ASP A 83 6.88 20.37 5.29
CA ASP A 83 5.41 20.39 5.42
C ASP A 83 5.02 20.35 6.91
N THR A 84 4.56 21.50 7.41
CA THR A 84 4.15 21.66 8.81
C THR A 84 2.77 21.09 9.13
N ASN A 85 2.00 20.63 8.13
CA ASN A 85 0.66 20.09 8.34
C ASN A 85 0.34 18.90 7.43
N ILE A 86 0.85 17.72 7.80
CA ILE A 86 0.63 16.48 7.05
C ILE A 86 -0.83 15.96 7.06
N PHE A 87 -1.74 16.59 7.82
CA PHE A 87 -3.15 16.20 7.93
C PHE A 87 -4.08 17.12 7.11
N ASP A 88 -3.54 17.85 6.13
CA ASP A 88 -4.28 18.77 5.26
C ASP A 88 -4.87 18.11 3.99
N GLY A 89 -4.61 16.82 3.78
CA GLY A 89 -5.14 16.05 2.65
C GLY A 89 -6.65 15.88 2.67
N SER A 90 -7.34 16.21 1.57
CA SER A 90 -8.79 15.96 1.41
C SER A 90 -9.05 14.64 0.67
N PRO A 91 -9.90 13.72 1.16
CA PRO A 91 -10.13 12.41 0.53
C PRO A 91 -10.51 12.46 -0.96
N SER A 92 -11.10 13.56 -1.45
CA SER A 92 -11.60 13.70 -2.82
C SER A 92 -10.67 14.43 -3.79
N THR A 93 -9.57 15.03 -3.32
CA THR A 93 -8.66 15.84 -4.15
C THR A 93 -7.26 15.22 -4.24
N THR A 94 -6.35 15.86 -4.97
CA THR A 94 -4.90 15.58 -4.97
C THR A 94 -4.12 16.66 -4.20
N THR A 95 -4.81 17.53 -3.47
CA THR A 95 -4.21 18.65 -2.73
C THR A 95 -3.86 18.27 -1.30
N GLY A 96 -2.84 18.89 -0.72
CA GLY A 96 -2.33 18.54 0.62
C GLY A 96 -1.56 17.22 0.62
N THR A 97 -1.07 16.82 1.78
CA THR A 97 -0.24 15.63 1.95
C THR A 97 -1.00 14.36 1.64
N ARG A 98 -0.37 13.56 0.76
CA ARG A 98 -0.86 12.27 0.30
C ARG A 98 0.12 11.18 0.66
N TRP A 99 -0.42 9.99 0.92
CA TRP A 99 0.36 8.79 1.03
C TRP A 99 -0.18 7.69 0.10
N ALA A 100 0.72 6.83 -0.38
CA ALA A 100 0.37 5.62 -1.10
C ALA A 100 1.39 4.52 -0.80
N LEU A 101 0.93 3.27 -0.80
CA LEU A 101 1.85 2.15 -1.01
C LEU A 101 1.93 1.87 -2.49
N PHE A 102 3.14 1.57 -2.95
CA PHE A 102 3.38 1.22 -4.33
C PHE A 102 4.46 0.15 -4.39
N VAL A 103 4.28 -0.81 -5.27
CA VAL A 103 5.31 -1.74 -5.71
C VAL A 103 5.13 -1.98 -7.18
N TYR A 104 6.27 -2.13 -7.85
CA TYR A 104 6.35 -2.53 -9.23
C TYR A 104 7.42 -3.59 -9.39
N ASP A 105 7.05 -4.70 -10.02
CA ASP A 105 7.92 -5.82 -10.37
C ASP A 105 7.82 -6.01 -11.88
N GLY A 106 8.96 -5.92 -12.57
CA GLY A 106 9.08 -5.94 -14.03
C GLY A 106 10.46 -5.44 -14.51
N VAL A 107 10.95 -5.97 -15.64
CA VAL A 107 12.15 -5.51 -16.36
C VAL A 107 11.88 -5.36 -17.84
N GLY A 108 12.62 -4.46 -18.49
CA GLY A 108 12.64 -4.33 -19.95
C GLY A 108 11.38 -3.71 -20.56
N ASN A 109 11.13 -4.05 -21.83
CA ASN A 109 9.86 -3.74 -22.50
C ASN A 109 8.72 -4.53 -21.84
N PHE A 110 7.49 -4.05 -21.97
CA PHE A 110 6.33 -4.67 -21.35
C PHE A 110 6.16 -6.12 -21.78
N ASP A 111 6.46 -6.99 -20.83
CA ASP A 111 5.98 -8.36 -20.80
C ASP A 111 4.86 -8.37 -19.77
N PRO A 112 3.58 -8.41 -20.19
CA PRO A 112 2.47 -8.36 -19.26
C PRO A 112 2.41 -9.59 -18.33
N THR A 113 3.17 -10.68 -18.59
CA THR A 113 3.39 -11.75 -17.60
C THR A 113 4.38 -11.37 -16.50
N GLY A 114 5.36 -10.52 -16.84
CA GLY A 114 6.46 -10.12 -15.96
C GLY A 114 6.18 -8.85 -15.15
N HIS A 115 5.09 -8.14 -15.45
CA HIS A 115 4.79 -6.82 -14.90
C HIS A 115 3.67 -6.89 -13.86
N LYS A 116 3.99 -6.57 -12.61
CA LYS A 116 3.05 -6.64 -11.48
C LYS A 116 3.07 -5.34 -10.71
N VAL A 117 1.89 -4.77 -10.51
CA VAL A 117 1.72 -3.54 -9.73
C VAL A 117 0.77 -3.79 -8.58
N ILE A 118 1.18 -3.42 -7.36
CA ILE A 118 0.28 -3.29 -6.23
C ILE A 118 0.32 -1.85 -5.75
N THR A 119 -0.86 -1.28 -5.52
CA THR A 119 -0.98 0.07 -5.01
C THR A 119 -2.19 0.23 -4.10
N THR A 120 -2.21 1.28 -3.30
CA THR A 120 -3.42 1.76 -2.64
C THR A 120 -4.41 2.40 -3.63
N VAL A 121 -5.67 2.54 -3.23
CA VAL A 121 -6.69 3.24 -4.02
C VAL A 121 -7.29 4.38 -3.20
N GLY A 122 -7.36 5.57 -3.80
CA GLY A 122 -7.95 6.75 -3.18
C GLY A 122 -9.44 6.56 -2.88
N ALA A 123 -9.98 7.43 -2.03
CA ALA A 123 -11.38 7.35 -1.64
C ALA A 123 -12.32 7.40 -2.85
N GLY A 124 -13.28 6.47 -2.90
CA GLY A 124 -14.23 6.35 -4.01
C GLY A 124 -13.71 5.62 -5.25
N VAL A 125 -12.42 5.28 -5.31
CA VAL A 125 -11.86 4.47 -6.39
C VAL A 125 -12.11 2.98 -6.10
N THR A 126 -12.60 2.26 -7.10
CA THR A 126 -12.78 0.80 -7.05
C THR A 126 -11.90 0.14 -8.11
N PRO A 127 -11.58 -1.16 -7.98
CA PRO A 127 -10.84 -1.86 -9.03
C PRO A 127 -11.51 -1.75 -10.40
N ALA A 128 -12.84 -1.73 -10.45
CA ALA A 128 -13.61 -1.59 -11.70
C ALA A 128 -13.48 -0.20 -12.34
N SER A 129 -13.14 0.84 -11.58
CA SER A 129 -12.90 2.19 -12.13
C SER A 129 -11.47 2.41 -12.61
N ILE A 130 -10.57 1.45 -12.37
CA ILE A 130 -9.19 1.49 -12.86
C ILE A 130 -9.21 0.90 -14.27
N THR A 131 -9.34 1.77 -15.28
CA THR A 131 -9.43 1.39 -16.70
C THR A 131 -8.43 2.19 -17.53
N PHE A 132 -7.41 1.51 -18.05
CA PHE A 132 -6.45 2.01 -19.04
C PHE A 132 -5.83 0.82 -19.79
N ASP A 133 -5.14 1.08 -20.90
CA ASP A 133 -4.43 0.07 -21.69
C ASP A 133 -3.04 -0.26 -21.13
N GLY A 134 -2.42 -1.33 -21.64
CA GLY A 134 -1.07 -1.72 -21.27
C GLY A 134 -0.05 -0.61 -21.54
N ASP A 135 -0.17 0.10 -22.67
CA ASP A 135 0.73 1.21 -23.01
C ASP A 135 0.74 2.33 -21.95
N THR A 136 -0.43 2.70 -21.44
CA THR A 136 -0.59 3.67 -20.36
C THR A 136 0.03 3.16 -19.05
N LEU A 137 -0.09 1.86 -18.75
CA LEU A 137 0.55 1.23 -17.60
C LEU A 137 2.09 1.33 -17.71
N ILE A 138 2.65 1.07 -18.89
CA ILE A 138 4.09 1.16 -19.17
C ILE A 138 4.60 2.59 -19.04
N GLY A 139 3.88 3.55 -19.62
CA GLY A 139 4.24 4.96 -19.54
C GLY A 139 4.26 5.42 -18.08
N THR A 140 3.23 5.06 -17.32
CA THR A 140 3.14 5.37 -15.89
C THR A 140 4.23 4.68 -15.08
N TYR A 141 4.55 3.41 -15.39
CA TYR A 141 5.68 2.70 -14.81
C TYR A 141 6.99 3.44 -15.05
N SER A 142 7.28 3.75 -16.32
CA SER A 142 8.56 4.34 -16.70
C SER A 142 8.78 5.65 -15.96
N ILE A 143 7.71 6.40 -15.66
CA ILE A 143 7.79 7.62 -14.87
C ILE A 143 7.98 7.27 -13.38
N ASN A 144 7.06 6.52 -12.78
CA ASN A 144 7.04 6.27 -11.33
C ASN A 144 8.22 5.42 -10.85
N GLY A 145 8.59 4.39 -11.61
CA GLY A 145 9.73 3.53 -11.34
C GLY A 145 11.06 4.28 -11.46
N ASN A 146 11.20 5.19 -12.44
CA ASN A 146 12.39 6.03 -12.54
C ASN A 146 12.47 7.04 -11.38
N ILE A 147 11.37 7.66 -10.98
CA ILE A 147 11.35 8.57 -9.82
C ILE A 147 11.71 7.78 -8.55
N ALA A 148 11.19 6.56 -8.36
CA ALA A 148 11.55 5.72 -7.23
C ALA A 148 13.04 5.34 -7.21
N GLN A 149 13.61 4.97 -8.36
CA GLN A 149 15.05 4.71 -8.47
C GLN A 149 15.90 5.96 -8.18
N GLN A 150 15.45 7.14 -8.64
CA GLN A 150 16.14 8.40 -8.38
C GLN A 150 16.03 8.84 -6.92
N ALA A 151 14.83 8.76 -6.33
CA ALA A 151 14.61 9.01 -4.91
C ALA A 151 15.45 8.07 -4.04
N ASN A 152 15.61 6.82 -4.47
CA ASN A 152 16.52 5.87 -3.87
C ASN A 152 18.00 6.22 -4.12
N GLY A 153 18.34 6.98 -5.17
CA GLY A 153 19.70 7.48 -5.44
C GLY A 153 20.05 8.81 -4.77
N THR A 154 19.08 9.57 -4.26
CA THR A 154 19.29 10.93 -3.71
C THR A 154 19.21 11.00 -2.18
N GLY A 155 18.82 9.92 -1.50
CA GLY A 155 18.68 9.84 -0.03
C GLY A 155 19.85 9.18 0.70
N THR A 156 19.60 8.78 1.97
CA THR A 156 20.56 8.03 2.81
C THR A 156 20.91 6.62 2.28
N HIS A 157 20.37 6.24 1.13
CA HIS A 157 20.66 4.99 0.42
C HIS A 157 22.01 5.00 -0.30
N THR A 158 22.65 6.17 -0.50
CA THR A 158 23.94 6.24 -1.20
C THR A 158 25.14 6.11 -0.25
N GLY A 159 25.96 5.09 -0.49
CA GLY A 159 27.40 5.13 -0.18
C GLY A 159 27.89 4.78 1.23
N LEU A 160 27.06 4.45 2.21
CA LEU A 160 27.46 4.03 3.58
C LEU A 160 26.43 3.07 4.19
N PRO A 161 26.70 2.34 5.29
CA PRO A 161 25.75 1.41 5.89
C PRO A 161 24.67 2.19 6.66
N SER A 162 23.85 2.98 5.95
CA SER A 162 22.78 3.77 6.54
C SER A 162 21.53 2.91 6.66
N VAL A 163 21.03 2.80 7.89
CA VAL A 163 20.14 1.73 8.36
C VAL A 163 18.69 1.84 7.86
N ASN A 164 18.29 2.88 7.10
CA ASN A 164 16.87 3.28 7.11
C ASN A 164 16.14 3.45 5.77
N GLY A 165 16.72 3.03 4.63
CA GLY A 165 15.96 2.82 3.37
C GLY A 165 14.92 3.88 3.02
N SER A 166 15.21 5.15 3.29
CA SER A 166 14.29 6.26 3.04
C SER A 166 15.00 7.47 2.44
N SER A 167 14.22 8.32 1.78
CA SER A 167 14.67 9.57 1.17
C SER A 167 13.66 10.68 1.32
N PHE A 168 14.16 11.91 1.33
CA PHE A 168 13.36 13.12 1.20
C PHE A 168 13.86 13.90 0.00
N ASN A 169 12.93 14.32 -0.85
CA ASN A 169 13.19 15.01 -2.10
C ASN A 169 12.35 16.30 -2.11
N PRO A 170 12.99 17.47 -1.98
CA PRO A 170 12.31 18.76 -2.11
C PRO A 170 11.66 18.91 -3.48
N LYS A 171 10.58 19.69 -3.55
CA LYS A 171 9.93 20.01 -4.82
C LYS A 171 10.95 20.55 -5.84
N GLY A 172 10.85 20.03 -7.07
CA GLY A 172 11.71 20.42 -8.20
C GLY A 172 13.02 19.64 -8.31
N THR A 173 13.28 18.69 -7.42
CA THR A 173 14.40 17.75 -7.56
C THR A 173 14.00 16.51 -8.38
N GLN A 174 14.98 15.76 -8.88
CA GLN A 174 14.74 14.58 -9.74
C GLN A 174 13.90 13.49 -9.04
N GLY A 175 14.15 13.23 -7.75
CA GLY A 175 13.45 12.21 -6.96
C GLY A 175 12.13 12.67 -6.33
N TYR A 176 11.60 13.84 -6.72
CA TYR A 176 10.37 14.39 -6.16
C TYR A 176 9.12 13.70 -6.75
N PHE A 177 8.30 13.13 -5.87
CA PHE A 177 6.97 12.61 -6.21
C PHE A 177 5.93 13.72 -6.11
N GLY A 178 5.63 14.36 -7.25
CA GLY A 178 4.57 15.36 -7.32
C GLY A 178 3.16 14.75 -7.28
N ASN A 179 2.14 15.63 -7.35
CA ASN A 179 0.73 15.24 -7.37
C ASN A 179 0.39 14.22 -8.48
N ASP A 180 1.15 14.24 -9.58
CA ASP A 180 1.00 13.32 -10.70
C ASP A 180 1.30 11.87 -10.31
N PHE A 181 2.20 11.62 -9.35
CA PHE A 181 2.44 10.26 -8.85
C PHE A 181 1.17 9.66 -8.23
N PHE A 182 0.37 10.49 -7.55
CA PHE A 182 -0.87 10.07 -6.91
C PHE A 182 -2.04 9.89 -7.89
N THR A 183 -1.79 10.04 -9.18
CA THR A 183 -2.72 9.86 -10.29
C THR A 183 -2.14 8.80 -11.25
N PHE A 184 -2.73 7.60 -11.28
CA PHE A 184 -2.14 6.44 -11.93
C PHE A 184 -2.84 6.07 -13.25
N GLY A 185 -2.16 6.22 -14.38
CA GLY A 185 -2.71 5.89 -15.70
C GLY A 185 -3.68 6.94 -16.24
N THR A 186 -4.83 7.13 -15.61
CA THR A 186 -5.81 8.18 -16.00
C THR A 186 -6.01 9.21 -14.90
N ALA A 187 -6.44 10.42 -15.27
CA ALA A 187 -6.73 11.51 -14.32
C ALA A 187 -7.73 11.14 -13.20
N ASN A 188 -8.54 10.10 -13.42
CA ASN A 188 -9.55 9.64 -12.48
C ASN A 188 -9.05 8.54 -11.53
N THR A 189 -7.92 7.90 -11.83
CA THR A 189 -7.37 6.82 -11.01
C THR A 189 -6.46 7.41 -9.95
N LYS A 190 -7.03 7.74 -8.79
CA LYS A 190 -6.26 8.26 -7.67
C LYS A 190 -5.75 7.12 -6.81
N ILE A 191 -4.45 7.10 -6.52
CA ILE A 191 -3.82 6.11 -5.61
C ILE A 191 -3.42 6.70 -4.26
N GLY A 192 -3.38 8.04 -4.18
CA GLY A 192 -3.05 8.79 -2.98
C GLY A 192 -4.20 8.90 -1.99
N ASN A 193 -3.87 8.80 -0.70
CA ASN A 193 -4.78 8.85 0.42
C ASN A 193 -4.41 9.97 1.39
N ALA A 194 -5.39 10.53 2.10
CA ALA A 194 -5.11 11.45 3.19
C ALA A 194 -4.49 10.69 4.38
N VAL A 195 -3.59 11.33 5.12
CA VAL A 195 -3.01 10.77 6.34
C VAL A 195 -4.13 10.54 7.38
N GLY A 196 -4.11 9.39 8.04
CA GLY A 196 -5.15 8.93 8.97
C GLY A 196 -6.33 8.20 8.31
N VAL A 197 -6.37 8.11 6.97
CA VAL A 197 -7.40 7.36 6.24
C VAL A 197 -6.85 6.01 5.81
N SER A 198 -7.59 4.93 6.03
CA SER A 198 -7.26 3.59 5.54
C SER A 198 -7.64 3.41 4.07
N SER A 199 -6.85 2.64 3.33
CA SER A 199 -7.07 2.31 1.92
C SER A 199 -6.98 0.81 1.68
N ARG A 200 -7.79 0.28 0.76
CA ARG A 200 -7.58 -1.07 0.23
C ARG A 200 -6.36 -1.12 -0.67
N LEU A 201 -5.77 -2.31 -0.80
CA LEU A 201 -4.75 -2.59 -1.80
C LEU A 201 -5.39 -3.21 -3.04
N VAL A 202 -4.91 -2.83 -4.21
CA VAL A 202 -5.28 -3.43 -5.48
C VAL A 202 -4.06 -4.03 -6.15
N PHE A 203 -4.27 -5.19 -6.77
CA PHE A 203 -3.34 -5.80 -7.70
C PHE A 203 -3.79 -5.45 -9.12
N ILE A 204 -2.93 -4.74 -9.84
CA ILE A 204 -3.14 -4.30 -11.21
C ILE A 204 -2.32 -5.22 -12.09
N ASN A 205 -3.01 -5.96 -12.96
CA ASN A 205 -2.40 -6.88 -13.90
C ASN A 205 -3.06 -6.71 -15.28
N PRO A 206 -2.30 -6.62 -16.37
CA PRO A 206 -2.83 -6.77 -17.72
C PRO A 206 -3.75 -7.99 -17.83
N SER A 207 -4.89 -7.83 -18.52
CA SER A 207 -5.89 -8.90 -18.61
C SER A 207 -5.48 -10.02 -19.56
N ASP A 208 -4.51 -9.75 -20.44
CA ASP A 208 -3.94 -10.68 -21.39
C ASP A 208 -2.42 -10.41 -21.49
N PRO A 209 -1.58 -11.44 -21.30
CA PRO A 209 -0.14 -11.33 -21.42
C PRO A 209 0.41 -11.14 -22.84
N ASP A 210 -0.42 -11.25 -23.88
CA ASP A 210 0.07 -11.24 -25.26
C ASP A 210 -0.38 -9.99 -26.04
N ASP A 211 -1.19 -9.10 -25.46
CA ASP A 211 -1.73 -7.90 -26.12
C ASP A 211 -1.68 -6.64 -25.23
N GLY A 212 -0.71 -5.76 -25.49
CA GLY A 212 -0.54 -4.49 -24.79
C GLY A 212 -1.66 -3.46 -25.03
N THR A 213 -2.53 -3.70 -26.02
CA THR A 213 -3.69 -2.85 -26.30
C THR A 213 -4.93 -3.25 -25.50
N LEU A 214 -4.91 -4.41 -24.85
CA LEU A 214 -6.02 -4.87 -24.03
C LEU A 214 -6.08 -4.13 -22.68
N PRO A 215 -7.30 -3.95 -22.13
CA PRO A 215 -7.49 -3.21 -20.91
C PRO A 215 -6.81 -3.91 -19.73
N VAL A 216 -6.08 -3.13 -18.94
CA VAL A 216 -5.55 -3.58 -17.65
C VAL A 216 -6.71 -3.76 -16.68
N LYS A 217 -6.69 -4.85 -15.91
CA LYS A 217 -7.68 -5.12 -14.87
C LYS A 217 -7.04 -4.93 -13.50
N ALA A 218 -7.75 -4.22 -12.64
CA ALA A 218 -7.44 -4.20 -11.23
C ALA A 218 -8.35 -5.18 -10.47
N SER A 219 -7.82 -5.77 -9.42
CA SER A 219 -8.57 -6.57 -8.45
C SER A 219 -8.14 -6.18 -7.05
N TYR A 220 -9.02 -6.31 -6.07
CA TYR A 220 -8.58 -6.15 -4.68
C TYR A 220 -7.59 -7.25 -4.31
N LEU A 221 -6.54 -6.88 -3.59
CA LEU A 221 -5.60 -7.84 -3.03
C LEU A 221 -6.18 -8.46 -1.76
N GLY A 222 -7.10 -9.41 -1.96
CA GLY A 222 -7.84 -10.07 -0.89
C GLY A 222 -8.54 -9.07 0.04
N GLN A 223 -8.35 -9.23 1.34
CA GLN A 223 -8.94 -8.38 2.38
C GLN A 223 -7.96 -7.33 2.92
N LEU A 224 -6.80 -7.15 2.30
CA LEU A 224 -5.76 -6.28 2.82
C LEU A 224 -6.15 -4.80 2.71
N GLN A 225 -5.88 -4.10 3.81
CA GLN A 225 -5.98 -2.66 3.96
C GLN A 225 -4.66 -2.12 4.49
N ALA A 226 -4.26 -0.96 3.99
CA ALA A 226 -3.14 -0.19 4.45
C ALA A 226 -3.66 1.06 5.18
N SER A 227 -2.98 1.48 6.24
CA SER A 227 -3.21 2.76 6.91
C SER A 227 -1.88 3.41 7.27
N PHE A 228 -1.87 4.74 7.24
CA PHE A 228 -0.74 5.54 7.68
C PHE A 228 -1.24 6.70 8.53
N ASP A 229 -0.73 6.83 9.76
CA ASP A 229 -1.17 7.85 10.73
C ASP A 229 -0.21 9.05 10.86
N GLY A 230 0.81 9.13 10.01
CA GLY A 230 1.88 10.13 10.11
C GLY A 230 3.12 9.64 10.85
N THR A 231 3.04 8.50 11.53
CA THR A 231 4.14 7.92 12.31
C THR A 231 4.31 6.43 12.10
N THR A 232 3.23 5.72 11.74
CA THR A 232 3.19 4.28 11.61
C THR A 232 2.42 3.90 10.37
N LEU A 233 3.05 3.10 9.53
CA LEU A 233 2.43 2.37 8.43
C LEU A 233 1.98 0.99 8.93
N VAL A 234 0.74 0.61 8.65
CA VAL A 234 0.21 -0.72 8.96
C VAL A 234 -0.46 -1.28 7.72
N VAL A 235 -0.16 -2.55 7.41
CA VAL A 235 -0.97 -3.35 6.48
C VAL A 235 -1.55 -4.52 7.26
N ALA A 236 -2.87 -4.63 7.21
CA ALA A 236 -3.62 -5.65 7.91
C ALA A 236 -4.78 -6.15 7.03
N ALA A 237 -5.17 -7.40 7.21
CA ALA A 237 -6.43 -7.85 6.68
C ALA A 237 -7.58 -7.24 7.48
N ALA A 238 -8.62 -6.82 6.77
CA ALA A 238 -9.86 -6.37 7.38
C ALA A 238 -10.38 -7.45 8.33
N VAL A 239 -10.35 -7.18 9.64
CA VAL A 239 -10.98 -8.07 10.60
C VAL A 239 -12.48 -7.82 10.49
N PRO A 240 -13.32 -8.85 10.23
CA PRO A 240 -14.76 -8.67 10.21
C PRO A 240 -15.18 -8.02 11.53
N GLU A 241 -15.93 -6.92 11.43
CA GLU A 241 -16.29 -6.17 12.62
C GLU A 241 -17.01 -7.08 13.62
N PRO A 242 -16.80 -6.91 14.94
CA PRO A 242 -17.48 -7.72 15.96
C PRO A 242 -19.01 -7.74 15.79
N THR A 243 -19.57 -6.66 15.25
CA THR A 243 -20.98 -6.51 14.88
C THR A 243 -21.44 -7.52 13.84
N THR A 244 -20.58 -7.90 12.88
CA THR A 244 -20.88 -8.91 11.86
C THR A 244 -21.09 -10.27 12.50
N TYR A 245 -20.23 -10.66 13.45
CA TYR A 245 -20.39 -11.90 14.19
C TYR A 245 -21.59 -11.84 15.14
N ALA A 246 -21.83 -10.71 15.80
CA ALA A 246 -22.99 -10.52 16.64
C ALA A 246 -24.29 -10.67 15.83
N MET A 247 -24.36 -10.11 14.63
CA MET A 247 -25.51 -10.24 13.73
C MET A 247 -25.69 -11.66 13.22
N LEU A 248 -24.60 -12.38 12.92
CA LEU A 248 -24.67 -13.79 12.55
C LEU A 248 -25.17 -14.66 13.70
N ILE A 249 -24.68 -14.44 14.92
CA ILE A 249 -25.14 -15.15 16.13
C ILE A 249 -26.60 -14.81 16.43
N ALA A 250 -26.98 -13.54 16.35
CA ALA A 250 -28.36 -13.11 16.52
C ALA A 250 -29.28 -13.74 15.48
N GLY A 251 -28.85 -13.82 14.22
CA GLY A 251 -29.55 -14.50 13.15
C GLY A 251 -29.74 -16.00 13.44
N LEU A 252 -28.68 -16.69 13.89
CA LEU A 252 -28.76 -18.10 14.25
C LEU A 252 -29.69 -18.34 15.45
N ALA A 253 -29.63 -17.48 16.47
CA ALA A 253 -30.49 -17.56 17.64
C ALA A 253 -31.98 -17.36 17.26
N ALA A 254 -32.26 -16.42 16.35
CA ALA A 254 -33.61 -16.20 15.83
C ALA A 254 -34.13 -17.43 15.05
N VAL A 255 -33.30 -18.03 14.19
CA VAL A 255 -33.67 -19.26 13.46
C VAL A 255 -33.92 -20.42 14.43
N GLY A 256 -33.05 -20.60 15.43
CA GLY A 256 -33.23 -21.61 16.48
C GLY A 256 -34.52 -21.42 17.28
N PHE A 257 -34.86 -20.18 17.61
CA PHE A 257 -36.12 -19.86 18.31
C PHE A 257 -37.35 -20.20 17.47
N VAL A 258 -37.35 -19.87 16.16
CA VAL A 258 -38.45 -20.20 15.25
C VAL A 258 -38.58 -21.72 15.06
N ALA A 259 -37.47 -22.43 14.90
CA ALA A 259 -37.46 -23.88 14.78
C ALA A 259 -38.05 -24.56 16.03
N ARG A 260 -37.66 -24.10 17.23
CA ARG A 260 -38.22 -24.60 18.49
C ARG A 260 -39.73 -24.38 18.58
N ARG A 261 -40.23 -23.21 18.17
CA ARG A 261 -41.67 -22.91 18.18
C ARG A 261 -42.49 -23.80 17.25
N ARG A 262 -41.91 -24.28 16.15
CA ARG A 262 -42.60 -25.19 15.21
C ARG A 262 -42.63 -26.65 15.68
N ALA A 263 -41.71 -27.03 16.56
CA ALA A 263 -41.61 -28.39 17.07
C ALA A 263 -42.48 -28.65 18.32
N SER A 264 -43.07 -27.60 18.91
CA SER A 264 -44.03 -27.68 20.02
C SER A 264 -45.45 -27.49 19.50
#